data_AF-A0A957QVV7-F1
#
_entry.id   AF-A0A957QVV7-F1
#
_cell.length_a   1.000
_cell.length_b   1.000
_cell.length_c   1.000
_cell.angle_alpha   90.00
_cell.angle_beta   90.00
_cell.angle_gamma   90.00
#
_symmetry.space_group_name_H-M   'P 1'
#
loop_
_entity.id
_entity.type
_entity.pdbx_description
1 polymer ?
#
loop_
_entity_poly.entity_id
_entity_poly.type
_entity_poly.pdbx_seq_one_letter_code
_entity_poly.pdbx_strand_id
1 'polypeptide(L)'
;SEVMVGTGNLPKFGDVLYRDAEEDFWFIPTAEVPVTNIYRDEIIEPGQLPIYYVANTPCFRREKVSAGKDVRGIKRVHQFQKVEMVKFVEPGTGRDELESLTRDAEDLCERLGLPYRRVAIATGDLSFVAAIKYDIEVWAAGSQEWLECSSCSFFRDFQARRANIRYRPAEGEKPEFVHTLNGSGLALPRIVIAILENYQQADGSVVVPEALRPYMGGMEVIR
;
A
#
# COMPACT_ATOMS: atom_id res chain seq x y z
N SER A 1 17.56 8.85 -7.27
CA SER A 1 17.25 9.31 -5.89
C SER A 1 16.05 10.25 -5.77
N GLU A 2 15.82 11.19 -6.69
CA GLU A 2 14.78 12.23 -6.56
C GLU A 2 13.36 11.69 -6.33
N VAL A 3 12.95 10.67 -7.08
CA VAL A 3 11.65 9.98 -6.94
C VAL A 3 11.40 9.53 -5.48
N MET A 4 12.43 8.95 -4.84
CA MET A 4 12.37 8.51 -3.44
C MET A 4 12.29 9.69 -2.45
N VAL A 5 12.82 10.86 -2.81
CA VAL A 5 12.68 12.09 -2.00
C VAL A 5 11.25 12.62 -2.07
N GLY A 6 10.61 12.48 -3.24
CA GLY A 6 9.23 12.90 -3.50
C GLY A 6 8.24 12.24 -2.55
N THR A 7 8.32 10.92 -2.41
CA THR A 7 7.47 10.14 -1.50
C THR A 7 7.95 10.11 -0.05
N GLY A 8 9.09 10.76 0.26
CA GLY A 8 9.62 10.88 1.62
C GLY A 8 10.39 9.67 2.13
N ASN A 9 10.72 8.70 1.26
CA ASN A 9 11.61 7.59 1.59
C ASN A 9 13.04 8.08 1.83
N LEU A 10 13.52 9.04 1.03
CA LEU A 10 14.80 9.71 1.24
C LEU A 10 14.62 11.13 1.80
N PRO A 11 15.60 11.61 2.62
CA PRO A 11 16.84 10.92 3.02
C PRO A 11 16.68 9.99 4.24
N LYS A 12 15.56 10.08 4.97
CA LYS A 12 15.40 9.49 6.31
C LYS A 12 15.56 7.97 6.37
N PHE A 13 15.12 7.26 5.33
CA PHE A 13 15.03 5.79 5.32
C PHE A 13 16.00 5.13 4.34
N GLY A 14 17.09 5.81 3.95
CA GLY A 14 18.05 5.27 2.96
C GLY A 14 18.76 3.99 3.39
N ASP A 15 18.89 3.74 4.69
CA ASP A 15 19.53 2.57 5.27
C ASP A 15 18.69 1.29 5.18
N VAL A 16 17.37 1.43 5.07
CA VAL A 16 16.38 0.33 4.91
C VAL A 16 15.98 0.07 3.46
N LEU A 17 16.58 0.77 2.49
CA LEU A 17 16.34 0.60 1.05
C LEU A 17 17.53 -0.06 0.35
N TYR A 18 17.25 -0.86 -0.67
CA TYR A 18 18.28 -1.34 -1.58
C TYR A 18 18.64 -0.24 -2.59
N ARG A 19 19.93 -0.06 -2.80
CA ARG A 19 20.51 0.92 -3.71
C ARG A 19 21.52 0.22 -4.60
N ASP A 20 21.43 0.48 -5.88
CA ASP A 20 22.51 0.22 -6.82
C ASP A 20 23.63 1.25 -6.57
N ALA A 21 24.81 0.75 -6.19
CA ALA A 21 25.92 1.62 -5.80
C ALA A 21 26.56 2.34 -6.99
N GLU A 22 26.42 1.81 -8.21
CA GLU A 22 27.04 2.35 -9.43
C GLU A 22 26.13 3.38 -10.09
N GLU A 23 24.83 3.08 -10.21
CA GLU A 23 23.91 3.86 -11.06
C GLU A 23 22.95 4.79 -10.28
N ASP A 24 23.09 4.92 -8.96
CA ASP A 24 22.15 5.64 -8.06
C ASP A 24 20.67 5.25 -8.24
N PHE A 25 20.42 4.02 -8.69
CA PHE A 25 19.09 3.43 -8.71
C PHE A 25 18.72 2.90 -7.34
N TRP A 26 17.43 3.02 -7.02
CA TRP A 26 16.88 2.60 -5.75
C TRP A 26 15.74 1.63 -6.03
N PHE A 27 15.78 0.47 -5.40
CA PHE A 27 14.73 -0.52 -5.56
C PHE A 27 13.49 -0.05 -4.81
N ILE A 28 12.34 -0.14 -5.45
CA ILE A 28 11.10 0.39 -4.90
C ILE A 28 10.63 -0.45 -3.70
N PRO A 29 10.35 0.16 -2.53
CA PRO A 29 9.78 -0.54 -1.38
C PRO A 29 8.26 -0.72 -1.49
N THR A 30 7.65 -0.11 -2.50
CA THR A 30 6.22 -0.10 -2.84
C THR A 30 6.00 0.58 -4.20
N ALA A 31 4.94 0.23 -4.93
CA ALA A 31 4.55 0.90 -6.17
C ALA A 31 4.13 2.36 -5.96
N GLU A 32 3.77 2.77 -4.74
CA GLU A 32 3.50 4.17 -4.39
C GLU A 32 4.64 5.09 -4.82
N VAL A 33 5.90 4.65 -4.67
CA VAL A 33 7.07 5.46 -5.03
C VAL A 33 7.04 5.91 -6.50
N PRO A 34 7.04 5.00 -7.50
CA PRO A 34 6.97 5.42 -8.89
C PRO A 34 5.61 6.02 -9.27
N VAL A 35 4.49 5.48 -8.77
CA VAL A 35 3.15 5.91 -9.19
C VAL A 35 2.84 7.34 -8.75
N THR A 36 3.16 7.71 -7.51
CA THR A 36 2.99 9.09 -7.03
C THR A 36 3.83 10.06 -7.85
N ASN A 37 4.98 9.64 -8.37
CA ASN A 37 5.89 10.48 -9.14
C ASN A 37 5.61 10.52 -10.65
N ILE A 38 4.56 9.86 -11.16
CA ILE A 38 4.17 9.97 -12.58
C ILE A 38 3.95 11.42 -12.99
N TYR A 39 3.37 12.23 -12.09
CA TYR A 39 3.08 13.65 -12.33
C TYR A 39 4.10 14.60 -11.68
N ARG A 40 5.32 14.12 -11.42
CA ARG A 40 6.39 14.96 -10.85
C ARG A 40 6.64 16.16 -11.75
N ASP A 41 6.76 17.33 -11.13
CA ASP A 41 6.98 18.62 -11.81
C ASP A 41 5.88 19.05 -12.80
N GLU A 42 4.73 18.38 -12.78
CA GLU A 42 3.60 18.68 -13.66
C GLU A 42 2.53 19.57 -12.99
N ILE A 43 1.71 20.18 -13.85
CA ILE A 43 0.46 20.85 -13.48
C ILE A 43 -0.67 20.08 -14.17
N ILE A 44 -1.49 19.41 -13.37
CA ILE A 44 -2.69 18.71 -13.82
C ILE A 44 -3.76 19.74 -14.21
N GLU A 45 -4.38 19.57 -15.37
CA GLU A 45 -5.34 20.54 -15.91
C GLU A 45 -6.71 20.46 -15.20
N PRO A 46 -7.52 21.53 -15.26
CA PRO A 46 -8.83 21.56 -14.61
C PRO A 46 -9.73 20.40 -15.05
N GLY A 47 -10.47 19.83 -14.09
CA GLY A 47 -11.44 18.75 -14.34
C GLY A 47 -10.83 17.35 -14.52
N GLN A 48 -9.52 17.18 -14.34
CA GLN A 48 -8.88 15.86 -14.41
C GLN A 48 -8.85 15.11 -13.07
N LEU A 49 -9.04 15.80 -11.93
CA LEU A 49 -9.10 15.18 -10.61
C LEU A 49 -10.53 14.72 -10.27
N PRO A 50 -10.70 13.63 -9.49
CA PRO A 50 -9.64 12.79 -8.93
C PRO A 50 -9.05 11.78 -9.94
N ILE A 51 -7.78 11.42 -9.76
CA ILE A 51 -7.08 10.42 -10.58
C ILE A 51 -6.75 9.21 -9.71
N TYR A 52 -7.07 8.01 -10.20
CA TYR A 52 -6.85 6.75 -9.49
C TYR A 52 -5.93 5.83 -10.29
N TYR A 53 -4.93 5.28 -9.62
CA TYR A 53 -4.03 4.26 -10.16
C TYR A 53 -4.02 3.01 -9.29
N VAL A 54 -3.84 1.87 -9.96
CA VAL A 54 -3.56 0.59 -9.33
C VAL A 54 -2.34 -0.02 -10.00
N ALA A 55 -1.38 -0.52 -9.21
CA ALA A 55 -0.16 -1.13 -9.73
C ALA A 55 0.25 -2.36 -8.92
N ASN A 56 0.55 -3.45 -9.61
CA ASN A 56 1.15 -4.65 -9.01
C ASN A 56 2.66 -4.65 -9.25
N THR A 57 3.47 -4.68 -8.18
CA THR A 57 4.93 -4.67 -8.30
C THR A 57 5.61 -5.57 -7.27
N PRO A 58 6.79 -6.15 -7.59
CA PRO A 58 7.70 -6.61 -6.56
C PRO A 58 8.19 -5.42 -5.72
N CYS A 59 8.15 -5.56 -4.41
CA CYS A 59 8.56 -4.57 -3.42
C CYS A 59 9.80 -5.07 -2.68
N PHE A 60 10.80 -4.21 -2.48
CA PHE A 60 12.10 -4.57 -1.89
C PHE A 60 12.39 -3.77 -0.61
N ARG A 61 12.68 -4.45 0.50
CA ARG A 61 12.97 -3.81 1.79
C ARG A 61 14.14 -4.48 2.52
N ARG A 62 15.08 -3.67 3.02
CA ARG A 62 16.17 -4.15 3.89
C ARG A 62 15.61 -4.15 5.31
N GLU A 63 15.09 -5.29 5.74
CA GLU A 63 14.52 -5.54 7.08
C GLU A 63 15.57 -5.51 8.22
N LYS A 64 16.52 -4.56 8.17
CA LYS A 64 17.68 -4.43 9.09
C LYS A 64 17.29 -4.24 10.55
N VAL A 65 16.09 -3.75 10.83
CA VAL A 65 15.61 -3.46 12.19
C VAL A 65 14.96 -4.69 12.85
N SER A 66 14.74 -5.78 12.10
CA SER A 66 13.91 -6.88 12.58
C SER A 66 14.55 -7.82 13.60
N ALA A 67 15.86 -7.76 13.86
CA ALA A 67 16.57 -8.54 14.90
C ALA A 67 16.13 -10.02 15.06
N GLY A 68 15.73 -10.69 13.97
CA GLY A 68 15.25 -12.08 14.00
C GLY A 68 13.76 -12.27 14.35
N LYS A 69 12.99 -11.20 14.57
CA LYS A 69 11.54 -11.24 14.79
C LYS A 69 10.79 -11.46 13.47
N ASP A 70 9.83 -12.39 13.47
CA ASP A 70 8.97 -12.73 12.33
C ASP A 70 9.70 -13.26 11.07
N VAL A 71 10.92 -13.82 11.23
CA VAL A 71 11.74 -14.29 10.09
C VAL A 71 11.36 -15.67 9.56
N ARG A 72 10.51 -16.43 10.28
CA ARG A 72 10.06 -17.75 9.83
C ARG A 72 8.85 -17.59 8.90
N GLY A 73 8.90 -18.23 7.74
CA GLY A 73 7.84 -18.17 6.73
C GLY A 73 7.96 -16.93 5.85
N ILE A 74 6.82 -16.39 5.40
CA ILE A 74 6.76 -15.28 4.44
C ILE A 74 6.27 -13.95 5.05
N LYS A 75 6.05 -13.90 6.38
CA LYS A 75 5.47 -12.73 7.07
C LYS A 75 6.32 -11.47 6.93
N ARG A 76 7.64 -11.63 6.94
CA ARG A 76 8.63 -10.56 6.77
C ARG A 76 9.77 -11.06 5.89
N VAL A 77 9.85 -10.53 4.67
CA VAL A 77 10.79 -10.96 3.63
C VAL A 77 11.38 -9.75 2.93
N HIS A 78 12.54 -9.93 2.29
CA HIS A 78 13.22 -8.85 1.56
C HIS A 78 12.51 -8.46 0.26
N GLN A 79 11.80 -9.39 -0.35
CA GLN A 79 11.02 -9.18 -1.57
C GLN A 79 9.62 -9.77 -1.40
N PHE A 80 8.61 -9.00 -1.76
CA PHE A 80 7.22 -9.45 -1.78
C PHE A 80 6.41 -8.78 -2.89
N GLN A 81 5.30 -9.37 -3.29
CA GLN A 81 4.35 -8.75 -4.23
C GLN A 81 3.32 -7.93 -3.47
N LYS A 82 2.94 -6.79 -4.04
CA LYS A 82 1.88 -5.94 -3.50
C LYS A 82 1.16 -5.24 -4.65
N VAL A 83 -0.16 -5.24 -4.56
CA VAL A 83 -1.01 -4.35 -5.36
C VAL A 83 -1.20 -3.06 -4.55
N GLU A 84 -0.77 -1.93 -5.12
CA GLU A 84 -0.93 -0.61 -4.51
C GLU A 84 -2.03 0.16 -5.22
N MET A 85 -2.82 0.90 -4.45
CA MET A 85 -3.78 1.89 -4.91
C MET A 85 -3.23 3.28 -4.59
N VAL A 86 -3.25 4.20 -5.53
CA VAL A 86 -2.78 5.59 -5.36
C VAL A 86 -3.84 6.55 -5.89
N LYS A 87 -4.11 7.62 -5.15
CA LYS A 87 -5.07 8.65 -5.55
C LYS A 87 -4.42 10.04 -5.52
N PHE A 88 -4.72 10.83 -6.55
CA PHE A 88 -4.47 12.27 -6.60
C PHE A 88 -5.81 12.97 -6.56
N VAL A 89 -5.98 13.90 -5.64
CA VAL A 89 -7.30 14.48 -5.35
C VAL A 89 -7.17 15.97 -5.04
N GLU A 90 -8.28 16.69 -5.19
CA GLU A 90 -8.36 18.07 -4.74
C GLU A 90 -8.23 18.17 -3.22
N PRO A 91 -7.68 19.27 -2.67
CA PRO A 91 -7.49 19.42 -1.23
C PRO A 91 -8.75 19.22 -0.38
N GLY A 92 -9.92 19.61 -0.92
CA GLY A 92 -11.22 19.55 -0.25
C GLY A 92 -11.79 18.14 -0.07
N THR A 93 -11.38 17.16 -0.89
CA THR A 93 -12.01 15.81 -0.92
C THR A 93 -11.16 14.73 -0.26
N GLY A 94 -9.94 15.05 0.20
CA GLY A 94 -8.96 14.05 0.63
C GLY A 94 -9.37 13.15 1.81
N ARG A 95 -10.28 13.58 2.69
CA ARG A 95 -10.76 12.72 3.79
C ARG A 95 -11.78 11.70 3.31
N ASP A 96 -12.72 12.12 2.46
CA ASP A 96 -13.72 11.22 1.89
C ASP A 96 -13.04 10.18 0.97
N GLU A 97 -11.98 10.61 0.28
CA GLU A 97 -11.16 9.73 -0.56
C GLU A 97 -10.32 8.73 0.25
N LEU A 98 -9.95 9.05 1.49
CA LEU A 98 -9.31 8.10 2.40
C LEU A 98 -10.30 7.04 2.88
N GLU A 99 -11.55 7.43 3.17
CA GLU A 99 -12.61 6.48 3.53
C GLU A 99 -12.91 5.51 2.38
N SER A 100 -13.07 6.03 1.15
CA SER A 100 -13.31 5.18 -0.02
C SER A 100 -12.11 4.25 -0.31
N LEU A 101 -10.89 4.78 -0.24
CA LEU A 101 -9.66 3.98 -0.41
C LEU A 101 -9.51 2.87 0.65
N THR A 102 -9.89 3.16 1.89
CA THR A 102 -9.88 2.15 2.96
C THR A 102 -10.94 1.10 2.69
N ARG A 103 -12.14 1.52 2.27
CA ARG A 103 -13.24 0.61 1.93
C ARG A 103 -12.88 -0.32 0.77
N ASP A 104 -12.16 0.16 -0.25
CA ASP A 104 -11.69 -0.66 -1.37
C ASP A 104 -10.81 -1.83 -0.89
N ALA A 105 -9.98 -1.61 0.13
CA ALA A 105 -9.15 -2.66 0.72
C ALA A 105 -9.95 -3.59 1.65
N GLU A 106 -10.95 -3.09 2.36
CA GLU A 106 -11.87 -3.90 3.19
C GLU A 106 -12.72 -4.85 2.33
N ASP A 107 -13.26 -4.36 1.20
CA ASP A 107 -14.03 -5.18 0.26
C ASP A 107 -13.26 -6.41 -0.21
N LEU A 108 -11.95 -6.29 -0.44
CA LEU A 108 -11.09 -7.42 -0.80
C LEU A 108 -11.02 -8.46 0.33
N CYS A 109 -10.92 -8.03 1.59
CA CYS A 109 -10.94 -8.95 2.73
C CYS A 109 -12.30 -9.66 2.86
N GLU A 110 -13.40 -8.92 2.69
CA GLU A 110 -14.77 -9.46 2.73
C GLU A 110 -15.01 -10.50 1.63
N ARG A 111 -14.60 -10.19 0.39
CA ARG A 111 -14.72 -11.10 -0.76
C ARG A 111 -13.87 -12.36 -0.59
N LEU A 112 -12.73 -12.24 0.09
CA LEU A 112 -11.89 -13.38 0.46
C LEU A 112 -12.42 -14.16 1.65
N GLY A 113 -13.49 -13.70 2.32
CA GLY A 113 -14.05 -14.33 3.51
C GLY A 113 -13.13 -14.29 4.73
N LEU A 114 -12.16 -13.36 4.77
CA LEU A 114 -11.19 -13.27 5.85
C LEU A 114 -11.71 -12.38 6.98
N PRO A 115 -11.68 -12.84 8.26
CA PRO A 115 -11.94 -11.95 9.38
C PRO A 115 -10.89 -10.85 9.42
N TYR A 116 -11.32 -9.60 9.51
CA TYR A 116 -10.43 -8.44 9.56
C TYR A 116 -10.92 -7.40 10.57
N ARG A 117 -10.03 -6.46 10.91
CA ARG A 117 -10.37 -5.23 11.64
C ARG A 117 -9.70 -4.03 11.00
N ARG A 118 -10.34 -2.87 11.15
CA ARG A 118 -9.76 -1.57 10.80
C ARG A 118 -9.23 -0.89 12.06
N VAL A 119 -8.02 -0.34 11.98
CA VAL A 119 -7.33 0.32 13.10
C VAL A 119 -6.95 1.73 12.68
N ALA A 120 -7.40 2.73 13.43
CA ALA A 120 -6.93 4.11 13.29
C ALA A 120 -5.59 4.27 14.02
N ILE A 121 -4.57 4.75 13.31
CA ILE A 121 -3.21 4.80 13.86
C ILE A 121 -3.01 6.06 14.71
N ALA A 122 -2.52 5.87 15.93
CA ALA A 122 -2.22 6.94 16.86
C ALA A 122 -1.03 7.78 16.39
N THR A 123 -0.93 9.03 16.84
CA THR A 123 0.09 9.98 16.39
C THR A 123 1.53 9.50 16.63
N GLY A 124 1.79 8.72 17.68
CA GLY A 124 3.10 8.15 17.97
C GLY A 124 3.56 7.06 17.00
N ASP A 125 2.61 6.41 16.33
CA ASP A 125 2.84 5.31 15.39
C ASP A 125 2.64 5.74 13.92
N LEU A 126 2.25 6.99 13.68
CA LEU A 126 2.14 7.54 12.33
C LEU A 126 3.51 7.59 11.65
N SER A 127 3.52 7.25 10.37
CA SER A 127 4.72 7.39 9.54
C SER A 127 5.09 8.86 9.39
N PHE A 128 6.35 9.12 9.02
CA PHE A 128 6.86 10.48 8.81
C PHE A 128 6.05 11.31 7.81
N VAL A 129 5.35 10.65 6.89
CA VAL A 129 4.70 11.28 5.73
C VAL A 129 3.18 11.41 5.90
N ALA A 130 2.54 10.56 6.72
CA ALA A 130 1.08 10.45 6.80
C ALA A 130 0.47 11.47 7.76
N ALA A 131 -0.61 12.12 7.33
CA ALA A 131 -1.44 12.98 8.17
C ALA A 131 -2.55 12.18 8.88
N ILE A 132 -3.13 11.19 8.19
CA ILE A 132 -4.10 10.22 8.74
C ILE A 132 -3.77 8.86 8.13
N LYS A 133 -3.87 7.80 8.93
CA LYS A 133 -3.61 6.43 8.47
C LYS A 133 -4.59 5.45 9.12
N TYR A 134 -5.08 4.52 8.31
CA TYR A 134 -5.83 3.35 8.74
C TYR A 134 -5.09 2.08 8.32
N ASP A 135 -4.88 1.16 9.25
CA ASP A 135 -4.43 -0.20 8.95
C ASP A 135 -5.63 -1.15 8.90
N ILE A 136 -5.55 -2.10 7.96
CA ILE A 136 -6.46 -3.24 7.90
C ILE A 136 -5.64 -4.46 8.28
N GLU A 137 -6.11 -5.17 9.30
CA GLU A 137 -5.44 -6.35 9.81
C GLU A 137 -6.35 -7.56 9.66
N VAL A 138 -5.85 -8.61 9.02
CA VAL A 138 -6.55 -9.91 8.88
C VAL A 138 -6.15 -10.86 9.99
N TRP A 139 -7.08 -11.69 10.44
CA TRP A 139 -6.79 -12.71 11.44
C TRP A 139 -5.99 -13.86 10.83
N ALA A 140 -4.94 -14.30 11.51
CA ALA A 140 -4.15 -15.48 11.16
C ALA A 140 -4.39 -16.57 12.22
N ALA A 141 -5.21 -17.57 11.89
CA ALA A 141 -5.72 -18.53 12.87
C ALA A 141 -4.67 -19.47 13.48
N GLY A 142 -3.64 -19.85 12.71
CA GLY A 142 -2.55 -20.70 13.17
C GLY A 142 -1.54 -19.93 14.02
N SER A 143 -1.27 -18.67 13.66
CA SER A 143 -0.37 -17.78 14.40
C SER A 143 -1.07 -17.07 15.57
N GLN A 144 -2.40 -17.10 15.61
CA GLN A 144 -3.28 -16.46 16.60
C GLN A 144 -2.99 -14.95 16.78
N GLU A 145 -2.84 -14.25 15.66
CA GLU A 145 -2.55 -12.82 15.65
C GLU A 145 -3.26 -12.09 14.51
N TRP A 146 -3.32 -10.76 14.63
CA TRP A 146 -3.76 -9.86 13.57
C TRP A 146 -2.56 -9.44 12.71
N LEU A 147 -2.65 -9.67 11.40
CA LEU A 147 -1.62 -9.33 10.43
C LEU A 147 -2.07 -8.13 9.58
N GLU A 148 -1.37 -7.00 9.68
CA GLU A 148 -1.61 -5.81 8.85
C GLU A 148 -1.47 -6.14 7.35
N CYS A 149 -2.57 -6.33 6.62
CA CYS A 149 -2.52 -6.62 5.18
C CYS A 149 -2.66 -5.37 4.31
N SER A 150 -3.11 -4.26 4.90
CA SER A 150 -3.13 -2.95 4.25
C SER A 150 -2.86 -1.81 5.23
N SER A 151 -2.37 -0.72 4.64
CA SER A 151 -2.05 0.55 5.28
C SER A 151 -2.49 1.65 4.32
N CYS A 152 -3.65 2.24 4.58
CA CYS A 152 -4.23 3.33 3.79
C CYS A 152 -3.89 4.66 4.44
N SER A 153 -3.19 5.54 3.72
CA SER A 153 -2.66 6.80 4.23
C SER A 153 -3.12 7.99 3.40
N PHE A 154 -3.39 9.08 4.09
CA PHE A 154 -3.62 10.40 3.51
C PHE A 154 -2.44 11.31 3.86
N PHE A 155 -1.77 11.84 2.84
CA PHE A 155 -0.55 12.62 2.99
C PHE A 155 -0.75 14.13 2.91
N ARG A 156 -1.99 14.58 2.65
CA ARG A 156 -2.26 15.96 2.23
C ARG A 156 -1.33 16.34 1.07
N ASP A 157 -0.73 17.51 1.13
CA ASP A 157 0.20 18.05 0.13
C ASP A 157 1.67 17.68 0.40
N PHE A 158 1.98 16.81 1.37
CA PHE A 158 3.37 16.50 1.75
C PHE A 158 4.21 15.98 0.58
N GLN A 159 3.69 14.95 -0.12
CA GLN A 159 4.38 14.36 -1.27
C GLN A 159 4.31 15.30 -2.48
N ALA A 160 3.15 15.91 -2.71
CA ALA A 160 2.93 16.86 -3.79
C ALA A 160 3.93 18.03 -3.75
N ARG A 161 4.23 18.57 -2.57
CA ARG A 161 5.24 19.64 -2.40
C ARG A 161 6.66 19.17 -2.73
N ARG A 162 7.01 17.93 -2.39
CA ARG A 162 8.35 17.37 -2.59
C ARG A 162 8.59 16.91 -4.03
N ALA A 163 7.54 16.48 -4.72
CA ALA A 163 7.56 16.11 -6.13
C ALA A 163 7.01 17.21 -7.05
N ASN A 164 6.71 18.40 -6.52
CA ASN A 164 6.19 19.57 -7.23
C ASN A 164 4.94 19.28 -8.09
N ILE A 165 4.04 18.45 -7.58
CA ILE A 165 2.81 18.01 -8.27
C ILE A 165 1.69 19.00 -7.97
N ARG A 166 1.26 19.72 -9.00
CA ARG A 166 0.24 20.75 -8.86
C ARG A 166 -0.98 20.43 -9.73
N TYR A 167 -2.08 21.10 -9.46
CA TYR A 167 -3.24 21.14 -10.34
C TYR A 167 -3.71 22.57 -10.49
N ARG A 168 -4.45 22.84 -11.56
CA ARG A 168 -5.14 24.11 -11.76
C ARG A 168 -6.63 23.91 -11.45
N PRO A 169 -7.22 24.64 -10.49
CA PRO A 169 -8.65 24.48 -10.17
C PRO A 169 -9.57 24.89 -11.32
N ALA A 170 -9.26 26.02 -11.97
CA ALA A 170 -9.98 26.50 -13.15
C ALA A 170 -9.05 27.26 -14.11
N GLU A 171 -9.47 27.45 -15.36
CA GLU A 171 -8.70 28.20 -16.35
C GLU A 171 -8.36 29.61 -15.83
N GLY A 172 -7.09 30.01 -15.94
CA GLY A 172 -6.61 31.30 -15.44
C GLY A 172 -6.32 31.37 -13.93
N GLU A 173 -6.75 30.38 -13.15
CA GLU A 173 -6.45 30.34 -11.71
C GLU A 173 -5.02 29.89 -11.41
N LYS A 174 -4.50 30.29 -10.25
CA LYS A 174 -3.16 29.94 -9.81
C LYS A 174 -3.09 28.44 -9.49
N PRO A 175 -2.06 27.71 -9.97
CA PRO A 175 -1.89 26.30 -9.59
C PRO A 175 -1.70 26.11 -8.08
N GLU A 176 -2.32 25.06 -7.57
CA GLU A 176 -2.27 24.62 -6.17
C GLU A 176 -1.67 23.21 -6.09
N PHE A 177 -1.21 22.79 -4.90
CA PHE A 177 -0.74 21.42 -4.72
C PHE A 177 -1.91 20.46 -4.56
N VAL A 178 -1.82 19.32 -5.24
CA VAL A 178 -2.78 18.23 -5.04
C VAL A 178 -2.62 17.61 -3.65
N HIS A 179 -3.65 16.90 -3.22
CA HIS A 179 -3.55 15.94 -2.15
C HIS A 179 -3.25 14.54 -2.69
N THR A 180 -2.46 13.77 -1.95
CA THR A 180 -2.05 12.40 -2.33
C THR A 180 -2.46 11.39 -1.27
N LEU A 181 -2.85 10.20 -1.74
CA LEU A 181 -3.22 9.06 -0.90
C LEU A 181 -2.64 7.78 -1.49
N ASN A 182 -2.36 6.80 -0.64
CA ASN A 182 -2.11 5.44 -1.08
C ASN A 182 -2.68 4.41 -0.10
N GLY A 183 -2.89 3.18 -0.58
CA GLY A 183 -3.33 2.05 0.21
C GLY A 183 -2.90 0.75 -0.43
N SER A 184 -2.70 -0.29 0.38
CA SER A 184 -2.44 -1.63 -0.17
C SER A 184 -3.78 -2.28 -0.53
N GLY A 185 -3.86 -2.96 -1.68
CA GLY A 185 -5.05 -3.68 -2.10
C GLY A 185 -4.75 -5.10 -2.60
N LEU A 186 -3.95 -5.94 -1.96
CA LEU A 186 -3.43 -5.97 -0.59
C LEU A 186 -1.94 -6.38 -0.62
N ALA A 187 -1.27 -6.45 0.54
CA ALA A 187 0.07 -7.05 0.63
C ALA A 187 -0.01 -8.59 0.58
N LEU A 188 0.52 -9.19 -0.49
CA LEU A 188 0.32 -10.61 -0.80
C LEU A 188 0.77 -11.58 0.31
N PRO A 189 1.95 -11.43 0.96
CA PRO A 189 2.43 -12.46 1.89
C PRO A 189 1.51 -12.69 3.08
N ARG A 190 0.98 -11.60 3.66
CA ARG A 190 0.10 -11.66 4.84
C ARG A 190 -1.28 -12.22 4.47
N ILE A 191 -1.76 -11.93 3.27
CA ILE A 191 -3.00 -12.53 2.75
C ILE A 191 -2.85 -14.02 2.46
N VAL A 192 -1.72 -14.43 1.88
CA VAL A 192 -1.44 -15.86 1.68
C VAL A 192 -1.39 -16.60 3.03
N ILE A 193 -0.72 -16.03 4.04
CA ILE A 193 -0.73 -16.61 5.40
C ILE A 193 -2.16 -16.72 5.93
N ALA A 194 -2.95 -15.66 5.86
CA ALA A 194 -4.32 -15.67 6.36
C ALA A 194 -5.19 -16.70 5.63
N ILE A 195 -5.08 -16.84 4.30
CA ILE A 195 -5.81 -17.86 3.55
C ILE A 195 -5.39 -19.26 4.00
N LEU A 196 -4.09 -19.55 4.01
CA LEU A 196 -3.58 -20.87 4.40
C LEU A 196 -4.04 -21.24 5.82
N GLU A 197 -3.97 -20.31 6.76
CA GLU A 197 -4.28 -20.60 8.16
C GLU A 197 -5.79 -20.68 8.44
N ASN A 198 -6.63 -19.86 7.79
CA ASN A 198 -8.08 -19.87 8.04
C ASN A 198 -8.83 -20.91 7.21
N TYR A 199 -8.28 -21.35 6.08
CA TYR A 199 -8.92 -22.31 5.19
C TYR A 199 -8.32 -23.73 5.25
N GLN A 200 -7.35 -23.97 6.15
CA GLN A 200 -6.79 -25.31 6.36
C GLN A 200 -7.85 -26.32 6.86
N GLN A 201 -7.69 -27.57 6.44
CA GLN A 201 -8.48 -28.71 6.86
C GLN A 201 -7.65 -29.65 7.73
N ALA A 202 -8.31 -30.57 8.45
CA ALA A 202 -7.64 -31.50 9.35
C ALA A 202 -6.64 -32.46 8.64
N ASP A 203 -6.82 -32.68 7.34
CA ASP A 203 -5.92 -33.50 6.51
C ASP A 203 -4.74 -32.71 5.92
N GLY A 204 -4.63 -31.41 6.23
CA GLY A 204 -3.60 -30.51 5.73
C GLY A 204 -3.92 -29.84 4.39
N SER A 205 -5.04 -30.20 3.74
CA SER A 205 -5.50 -29.50 2.53
C SER A 205 -6.01 -28.09 2.87
N VAL A 206 -6.05 -27.20 1.87
CA VAL A 206 -6.55 -25.82 2.03
C VAL A 206 -7.68 -25.58 1.05
N VAL A 207 -8.85 -25.20 1.58
CA VAL A 207 -9.99 -24.81 0.75
C VAL A 207 -9.68 -23.48 0.06
N VAL A 208 -9.89 -23.39 -1.24
CA VAL A 208 -9.70 -22.16 -2.00
C VAL A 208 -10.91 -21.24 -1.79
N PRO A 209 -10.72 -19.99 -1.31
CA PRO A 209 -11.80 -19.01 -1.22
C PRO A 209 -12.56 -18.87 -2.55
N GLU A 210 -13.89 -18.78 -2.50
CA GLU A 210 -14.73 -18.78 -3.70
C GLU A 210 -14.34 -17.69 -4.71
N ALA A 211 -14.00 -16.50 -4.21
CA ALA A 211 -13.55 -15.37 -5.03
C ALA A 211 -12.25 -15.65 -5.82
N LEU A 212 -11.43 -16.61 -5.40
CA LEU A 212 -10.18 -16.97 -6.08
C LEU A 212 -10.33 -18.10 -7.09
N ARG A 213 -11.37 -18.93 -6.99
CA ARG A 213 -11.55 -20.11 -7.85
C ARG A 213 -11.54 -19.79 -9.35
N PRO A 214 -12.17 -18.69 -9.84
CA PRO A 214 -12.09 -18.33 -11.26
C PRO A 214 -10.66 -18.06 -11.75
N TYR A 215 -9.79 -17.56 -10.87
CA TYR A 215 -8.38 -17.28 -11.18
C TYR A 215 -7.48 -18.53 -11.03
N MET A 216 -8.00 -19.59 -10.41
CA MET A 216 -7.32 -20.87 -10.21
C MET A 216 -7.92 -22.00 -11.08
N GLY A 217 -8.57 -21.66 -12.19
CA GLY A 217 -9.13 -22.65 -13.11
C GLY A 217 -10.26 -23.50 -12.51
N GLY A 218 -11.00 -22.96 -11.55
CA GLY A 218 -12.07 -23.66 -10.83
C GLY A 218 -11.59 -24.56 -9.71
N MET A 219 -10.30 -24.54 -9.36
CA MET A 219 -9.76 -25.32 -8.24
C MET A 219 -10.43 -24.94 -6.93
N GLU A 220 -10.98 -25.94 -6.22
CA GLU A 220 -11.68 -25.73 -4.95
C GLU A 220 -10.83 -26.04 -3.71
N VAL A 221 -9.79 -26.86 -3.87
CA VAL A 221 -8.92 -27.32 -2.77
C VAL A 221 -7.48 -27.46 -3.28
N ILE A 222 -6.52 -26.98 -2.49
CA ILE A 222 -5.08 -27.23 -2.65
C ILE A 222 -4.71 -28.42 -1.76
N ARG A 223 -4.00 -29.41 -2.31
CA ARG A 223 -3.50 -30.59 -1.60
C ARG A 223 -1.98 -30.60 -1.54
#